data_AF-A0A2V6N8M5-F1
#
_entry.id   AF-A0A2V6N8M5-F1
#
_cell.length_a   1.000
_cell.length_b   1.000
_cell.length_c   1.000
_cell.angle_alpha   90.00
_cell.angle_beta   90.00
_cell.angle_gamma   90.00
#
_symmetry.space_group_name_H-M   'P 1'
#
loop_
_entity.id
_entity.type
_entity.pdbx_description
1 polymer ?
#
loop_
_entity_poly.entity_id
_entity_poly.type
_entity_poly.pdbx_seq_one_letter_code
_entity_poly.pdbx_strand_id
1 'polypeptide(L)'
;MSGKHGSFVANSISLLKQTFSEWLEDKVPQLGAALAYYTVFSLAPLVLLLLAIVGFLFRNDPAGAWQKVTEQMSYFLDKSAIDVVQ
;
A
#
# COMPACT_ATOMS: atom_id res chain seq x y z
N MET A 1 -48.49 25.34 11.46
CA MET A 1 -47.08 25.39 11.90
C MET A 1 -46.35 24.16 11.36
N SER A 2 -45.83 24.18 10.14
CA SER A 2 -44.96 23.10 9.61
C SER A 2 -44.14 23.64 8.45
N GLY A 3 -42.88 23.96 8.70
CA GLY A 3 -41.98 24.54 7.68
C GLY A 3 -40.50 24.52 8.02
N LYS A 4 -40.08 23.86 9.13
CA LYS A 4 -38.69 23.88 9.61
C LYS A 4 -37.87 22.63 9.28
N HIS A 5 -38.50 21.51 8.91
CA HIS A 5 -37.78 20.24 8.69
C HIS A 5 -37.18 20.11 7.28
N GLY A 6 -37.79 20.73 6.26
CA GLY A 6 -37.27 20.68 4.89
C GLY A 6 -35.98 21.49 4.67
N SER A 7 -35.80 22.60 5.39
CA SER A 7 -34.63 23.48 5.21
C SER A 7 -33.35 22.90 5.81
N PHE A 8 -33.44 22.14 6.91
CA PHE A 8 -32.27 21.51 7.53
C PHE A 8 -31.67 20.45 6.61
N VAL A 9 -32.51 19.57 6.04
CA VAL A 9 -32.07 18.54 5.09
C VAL A 9 -31.51 19.17 3.81
N ALA A 10 -32.18 20.19 3.27
CA ALA A 10 -31.68 20.90 2.09
C ALA A 10 -30.31 21.57 2.34
N ASN A 11 -30.13 22.19 3.52
CA ASN A 11 -28.86 22.80 3.91
C ASN A 11 -27.75 21.76 4.12
N SER A 12 -28.03 20.64 4.78
CA SER A 12 -27.06 19.55 4.95
C SER A 12 -26.62 18.98 3.61
N ILE A 13 -27.54 18.78 2.66
CA ILE A 13 -27.21 18.31 1.31
C ILE A 13 -26.37 19.35 0.57
N SER A 14 -26.67 20.64 0.73
CA SER A 14 -25.87 21.73 0.13
C SER A 14 -24.44 21.75 0.66
N LEU A 15 -24.26 21.58 1.98
CA LEU A 15 -22.94 21.51 2.60
C LEU A 15 -22.16 20.29 2.12
N LEU A 16 -22.78 19.11 2.06
CA LEU A 16 -22.13 17.90 1.53
C LEU A 16 -21.70 18.06 0.07
N LYS A 17 -22.54 18.70 -0.76
CA LYS A 17 -22.17 19.00 -2.16
C LYS A 17 -21.00 19.96 -2.24
N GLN A 18 -20.99 21.00 -1.41
CA GLN A 18 -19.89 21.97 -1.37
C GLN A 18 -18.59 21.31 -0.90
N THR A 19 -18.62 20.52 0.18
CA THR A 19 -17.47 19.75 0.66
C THR A 19 -16.94 18.80 -0.41
N PHE A 20 -17.82 18.10 -1.13
CA PHE A 20 -17.39 17.22 -2.22
C PHE A 20 -16.76 17.99 -3.39
N SER A 21 -17.30 19.17 -3.73
CA SER A 21 -16.73 20.03 -4.77
C SER A 21 -15.35 20.53 -4.39
N GLU A 22 -15.18 21.07 -3.19
CA GLU A 22 -13.89 21.52 -2.66
C GLU A 22 -12.89 20.36 -2.57
N TRP A 23 -13.34 19.18 -2.12
CA TRP A 23 -12.51 17.97 -2.06
C TRP A 23 -12.01 17.49 -3.44
N LEU A 24 -12.81 17.68 -4.49
CA LEU A 24 -12.40 17.42 -5.87
C LEU A 24 -11.44 18.50 -6.40
N GLU A 25 -11.69 19.76 -6.09
CA GLU A 25 -10.80 20.89 -6.46
C GLU A 25 -9.42 20.76 -5.83
N ASP A 26 -9.34 20.25 -4.60
CA ASP A 26 -8.11 19.93 -3.88
C ASP A 26 -7.37 18.70 -4.42
N LYS A 27 -7.88 18.08 -5.50
CA LYS A 27 -7.29 16.91 -6.17
C LYS A 27 -7.05 15.74 -5.23
N VAL A 28 -7.85 15.61 -4.17
CA VAL A 28 -7.69 14.53 -3.19
C VAL A 28 -7.81 13.14 -3.80
N PRO A 29 -8.72 12.87 -4.78
CA PRO A 29 -8.72 11.59 -5.48
C PRO A 29 -7.40 11.29 -6.20
N GLN A 30 -6.76 12.31 -6.77
CA GLN A 30 -5.47 12.15 -7.45
C GLN A 30 -4.35 11.85 -6.46
N LEU A 31 -4.35 12.50 -5.29
CA LEU A 31 -3.41 12.20 -4.21
C LEU A 31 -3.61 10.78 -3.67
N GLY A 32 -4.86 10.36 -3.50
CA GLY A 32 -5.20 8.98 -3.11
C GLY A 32 -4.75 7.95 -4.15
N ALA A 33 -4.96 8.25 -5.43
CA ALA A 33 -4.47 7.42 -6.53
C ALA A 33 -2.93 7.37 -6.55
N ALA A 34 -2.24 8.50 -6.36
CA ALA A 34 -0.78 8.55 -6.30
C ALA A 34 -0.24 7.72 -5.13
N LEU A 35 -0.88 7.76 -3.96
CA LEU A 35 -0.54 6.91 -2.83
C LEU A 35 -0.72 5.42 -3.16
N ALA A 36 -1.87 5.04 -3.73
CA ALA A 36 -2.14 3.66 -4.11
C ALA A 36 -1.18 3.14 -5.19
N TYR A 37 -0.85 3.95 -6.18
CA TYR A 37 0.16 3.59 -7.19
C TYR A 37 1.54 3.46 -6.55
N TYR A 38 1.92 4.39 -5.68
CA TYR A 38 3.20 4.30 -4.99
C TYR A 38 3.31 3.04 -4.14
N THR A 39 2.26 2.65 -3.41
CA THR A 39 2.29 1.42 -2.61
C THR A 39 2.39 0.17 -3.47
N VAL A 40 1.58 0.05 -4.53
CA VAL A 40 1.58 -1.14 -5.41
C VAL A 40 2.88 -1.25 -6.19
N PHE A 41 3.35 -0.16 -6.80
CA PHE A 41 4.59 -0.19 -7.59
C PHE A 41 5.85 -0.34 -6.73
N SER A 42 5.84 0.14 -5.48
CA SER A 42 6.98 -0.05 -4.57
C SER A 42 7.02 -1.42 -3.87
N LEU A 43 5.94 -2.21 -3.93
CA LEU A 43 5.84 -3.47 -3.19
C LEU A 43 6.92 -4.48 -3.60
N ALA A 44 7.15 -4.66 -4.90
CA ALA A 44 8.17 -5.57 -5.41
C ALA A 44 9.59 -5.22 -4.93
N PRO A 45 10.12 -3.99 -5.15
CA PRO A 45 11.44 -3.62 -4.66
C PRO A 45 11.52 -3.58 -3.12
N LEU A 46 10.45 -3.23 -2.42
CA LEU A 46 10.40 -3.25 -0.96
C LEU A 46 10.56 -4.66 -0.40
N VAL A 47 9.88 -5.65 -0.98
CA VAL A 47 10.00 -7.06 -0.57
C VAL A 47 11.43 -7.56 -0.80
N LEU A 48 12.04 -7.26 -1.95
CA LEU A 48 13.43 -7.62 -2.21
C LEU A 48 14.38 -6.99 -1.19
N LEU A 49 14.19 -5.71 -0.86
CA LEU A 49 14.97 -5.03 0.16
C LEU A 49 14.83 -5.69 1.53
N LEU A 50 13.61 -6.05 1.94
CA LEU A 50 13.37 -6.74 3.20
C LEU A 50 14.05 -8.11 3.23
N LEU A 51 13.95 -8.88 2.15
CA LEU A 51 14.62 -10.17 2.04
C LEU A 51 16.14 -10.03 2.08
N ALA A 52 16.71 -8.99 1.46
CA ALA A 52 18.15 -8.71 1.53
C ALA A 52 18.60 -8.40 2.97
N ILE A 53 17.83 -7.61 3.72
CA ILE A 53 18.12 -7.31 5.13
C ILE A 53 18.02 -8.59 5.98
N VAL A 54 16.98 -9.39 5.77
CA VAL A 54 16.81 -10.67 6.50
C VAL A 54 17.94 -11.64 6.17
N GLY A 55 18.30 -11.79 4.89
CA GLY A 55 19.43 -12.60 4.46
C GLY A 55 20.75 -12.11 5.07
N PHE A 56 20.99 -10.81 5.09
CA PHE A 56 22.18 -10.23 5.72
C PHE A 56 22.28 -10.56 7.21
N LEU A 57 21.18 -10.46 7.97
CA LEU A 57 21.17 -10.70 9.41
C LEU A 57 21.21 -12.20 9.78
N PHE A 58 20.53 -13.05 8.99
CA PHE A 58 20.29 -14.46 9.35
C PHE A 58 21.03 -15.48 8.46
N ARG A 59 21.88 -15.06 7.50
CA ARG A 59 22.65 -15.99 6.64
C ARG A 59 23.50 -17.01 7.39
N ASN A 60 24.04 -16.62 8.54
CA ASN A 60 24.91 -17.47 9.36
C ASN A 60 24.19 -17.99 10.62
N ASP A 61 22.86 -17.93 10.62
CA ASP A 61 22.06 -18.38 11.76
C ASP A 61 22.17 -19.92 11.93
N PRO A 62 22.54 -20.41 13.13
CA PRO A 62 22.71 -21.84 13.37
C PRO A 62 21.44 -22.67 13.21
N ALA A 63 20.24 -22.06 13.25
CA ALA A 63 18.98 -22.76 12.97
C ALA A 63 18.69 -22.93 11.46
N GLY A 64 19.48 -22.30 10.59
CA GLY A 64 19.37 -22.43 9.13
C GLY A 64 18.06 -21.89 8.57
N ALA A 65 17.41 -20.95 9.26
CA ALA A 65 16.10 -20.41 8.86
C ALA A 65 16.15 -19.77 7.47
N TRP A 66 17.22 -19.01 7.18
CA TRP A 66 17.42 -18.38 5.86
C TRP A 66 17.55 -19.41 4.73
N GLN A 67 18.30 -20.49 4.94
CA GLN A 67 18.49 -21.56 3.96
C GLN A 67 17.16 -22.23 3.57
N LYS A 68 16.27 -22.47 4.56
CA LYS A 68 14.95 -23.06 4.32
C LYS A 68 14.04 -22.13 3.51
N VAL A 69 14.12 -20.83 3.78
CA VAL A 69 13.34 -19.81 3.06
C VAL A 69 13.78 -19.74 1.60
N THR A 70 15.08 -19.68 1.32
CA THR A 70 15.60 -19.63 -0.06
C THR A 70 15.34 -20.92 -0.84
N GLU A 71 15.40 -22.08 -0.17
CA GLU A 71 15.05 -23.38 -0.77
C GLU A 71 13.58 -23.41 -1.21
N GLN A 72 12.65 -22.96 -0.36
CA GLN A 72 11.24 -22.86 -0.74
C GLN A 72 10.99 -21.82 -1.83
N MET A 73 11.71 -20.70 -1.81
CA MET A 73 11.60 -19.69 -2.86
C MET A 73 12.05 -20.23 -4.22
N SER A 74 13.06 -21.10 -4.28
CA SER A 74 13.54 -21.71 -5.53
C SER A 74 12.48 -22.57 -6.24
N TYR A 75 11.44 -23.01 -5.52
CA TYR A 75 10.30 -23.72 -6.10
C TYR A 75 9.34 -22.78 -6.86
N PHE A 76 9.25 -21.51 -6.44
CA PHE A 76 8.31 -20.52 -7.00
C PHE A 76 8.97 -19.42 -7.83
N LEU A 77 10.26 -19.17 -7.62
CA LEU A 77 11.04 -18.10 -8.24
C LEU A 77 12.19 -18.69 -9.04
N ASP A 78 12.51 -18.04 -10.16
CA ASP A 78 13.68 -18.38 -10.95
C ASP A 78 14.97 -18.09 -10.18
N LYS A 79 16.05 -18.81 -10.51
CA LYS A 79 17.35 -18.69 -9.82
C LYS A 79 17.90 -17.25 -9.84
N SER A 80 17.66 -16.52 -10.93
CA SER A 80 18.05 -15.12 -11.05
C SER A 80 17.44 -14.20 -9.98
N ALA A 81 16.24 -14.52 -9.48
CA ALA A 81 15.57 -13.77 -8.42
C ALA A 81 16.06 -14.14 -7.00
N ILE A 82 16.77 -15.26 -6.85
CA ILE A 82 17.39 -15.66 -5.59
C ILE A 82 18.78 -15.03 -5.47
N ASP A 83 19.51 -14.95 -6.59
CA ASP A 83 20.88 -14.41 -6.64
C ASP A 83 20.95 -12.91 -6.30
N VAL A 84 19.87 -12.14 -6.52
CA VAL A 84 19.83 -10.70 -6.14
C VAL A 84 19.79 -10.48 -4.62
N VAL A 85 19.55 -11.54 -3.84
CA VAL A 85 19.36 -11.49 -2.39
C VAL A 85 20.47 -12.19 -1.61
N GLN A 86 21.43 -12.80 -2.30
CA GLN A 86 22.61 -13.48 -1.73
C GLN A 86 23.77 -12.50 -1.52
#